data_AF-K3XJI7-F1
#
_entry.id   AF-K3XJI7-F1
#
_cell.length_a   1.000
_cell.length_b   1.000
_cell.length_c   1.000
_cell.angle_alpha   90.00
_cell.angle_beta   90.00
_cell.angle_gamma   90.00
#
_symmetry.space_group_name_H-M   'P 1'
#
loop_
_entity.id
_entity.type
_entity.pdbx_description
1 polymer ?
#
loop_
_entity_poly.entity_id
_entity_poly.type
_entity_poly.pdbx_seq_one_letter_code
_entity_poly.pdbx_strand_id
1 'polypeptide(L)'
;MNRWRRYLYLLVDDLNGTYPLRRINASNLFFARNQVNRVNEALTIEETPLPRPHLSFTPSQDRGRLEFFGFFGHGRKKSYLAAVDFDGVSYMYDVERRTMHEIASPNEYKCCDPVSLAVGDALYVMDREPVPSNQRSFEALIVDLPNDVLFKPNSTWHCLQPLPFVLETGYKGRFIIGAYTVAGGSNILISTPGIGTYSFDTSSCSWRKAGDWELPFRDRADFFPEHGVWLGFSSQDNLLCSSSDITAPAQGAPTLDMVWEDLNPPCCWDPLKSHLVYLGSNKFCVAKFFERVVNVENNQVCIPVIERFVVFTGLVLKPTTDHKGLVMLKQRSHIYRFEGVTTCWVF
;
A
#
# COMPACT_ATOMS: atom_id res chain seq x y z
N MET A 1 16.63 22.25 -5.41
CA MET A 1 15.63 21.68 -6.34
C MET A 1 15.01 20.46 -5.67
N ASN A 2 13.75 20.54 -5.26
CA ASN A 2 13.08 19.44 -4.54
C ASN A 2 12.95 18.22 -5.46
N ARG A 3 13.81 17.21 -5.23
CA ARG A 3 13.77 15.93 -5.94
C ARG A 3 12.67 15.09 -5.29
N TRP A 4 11.53 15.01 -5.97
CA TRP A 4 10.48 14.04 -5.71
C TRP A 4 10.85 12.69 -6.35
N ARG A 5 10.31 11.60 -5.83
CA ARG A 5 10.55 10.21 -6.27
C ARG A 5 10.19 10.10 -7.74
N ARG A 6 11.19 9.78 -8.56
CA ARG A 6 11.07 9.71 -10.03
C ARG A 6 10.35 8.45 -10.52
N TYR A 7 10.39 7.37 -9.73
CA TYR A 7 9.89 6.06 -10.14
C TYR A 7 8.89 5.52 -9.14
N LEU A 8 7.78 5.02 -9.68
CA LEU A 8 6.87 4.10 -9.01
C LEU A 8 7.31 2.68 -9.31
N TYR A 9 7.13 1.78 -8.36
CA TYR A 9 7.46 0.38 -8.50
C TYR A 9 6.17 -0.42 -8.55
N LEU A 10 5.86 -0.99 -9.71
CA LEU A 10 4.73 -1.89 -9.90
C LEU A 10 5.23 -3.33 -9.82
N LEU A 11 4.63 -4.11 -8.93
CA LEU A 11 4.87 -5.54 -8.84
C LEU A 11 3.54 -6.27 -9.00
N VAL A 12 3.49 -7.14 -10.01
CA VAL A 12 2.34 -7.99 -10.35
C VAL A 12 2.89 -9.36 -10.68
N ASP A 13 2.20 -10.40 -10.23
CA ASP A 13 2.51 -11.78 -10.60
C ASP A 13 2.38 -11.99 -12.12
N ASP A 14 3.03 -13.01 -12.65
CA ASP A 14 2.86 -13.45 -14.03
C ASP A 14 2.43 -14.92 -14.12
N LEU A 15 2.06 -15.35 -15.32
CA LEU A 15 1.60 -16.73 -15.58
C LEU A 15 2.67 -17.79 -15.32
N ASN A 16 3.94 -17.40 -15.21
CA ASN A 16 5.05 -18.31 -14.93
C ASN A 16 5.33 -18.44 -13.42
N GLY A 17 4.52 -17.81 -12.56
CA GLY A 17 4.72 -17.81 -11.11
C GLY A 17 5.87 -16.91 -10.66
N THR A 18 6.32 -15.97 -11.50
CA THR A 18 7.32 -14.97 -11.14
C THR A 18 6.68 -13.62 -10.84
N TYR A 19 7.43 -12.76 -10.16
CA TYR A 19 6.97 -11.44 -9.70
C TYR A 19 7.86 -10.35 -10.30
N PRO A 20 7.63 -9.95 -11.56
CA PRO A 20 8.36 -8.88 -12.21
C PRO A 20 8.12 -7.50 -11.57
N LEU A 21 9.18 -6.92 -11.03
CA LEU A 21 9.24 -5.54 -10.54
C LEU A 21 9.50 -4.58 -11.70
N ARG A 22 8.51 -3.75 -12.03
CA ARG A 22 8.57 -2.77 -13.12
C ARG A 22 8.70 -1.36 -12.58
N ARG A 23 9.56 -0.56 -13.23
CA ARG A 23 9.77 0.85 -12.88
C ARG A 23 8.97 1.75 -13.82
N ILE A 24 7.99 2.45 -13.27
CA ILE A 24 7.17 3.41 -14.00
C ILE A 24 7.70 4.82 -13.74
N ASN A 25 7.97 5.59 -14.79
CA ASN A 25 8.43 6.97 -14.65
C ASN A 25 7.27 7.86 -14.20
N ALA A 26 7.27 8.23 -12.91
CA ALA A 26 6.21 9.02 -12.30
C ALA A 26 6.10 10.42 -12.91
N SER A 27 7.15 10.93 -13.58
CA SER A 27 7.12 12.24 -14.25
C SER A 27 6.08 12.32 -15.35
N ASN A 28 5.74 11.19 -15.98
CA ASN A 28 4.77 11.13 -17.06
C ASN A 28 3.34 11.39 -16.57
N LEU A 29 3.09 11.20 -15.26
CA LEU A 29 1.78 11.44 -14.65
C LEU A 29 1.46 12.92 -14.40
N PHE A 30 2.39 13.84 -14.68
CA PHE A 30 2.26 15.25 -14.33
C PHE A 30 2.49 16.14 -15.54
N PHE A 31 1.64 17.16 -15.70
CA PHE A 31 1.86 18.17 -16.72
C PHE A 31 3.14 18.96 -16.45
N ALA A 32 3.85 19.32 -17.51
CA ALA A 32 4.94 20.27 -17.40
C ALA A 32 4.39 21.61 -16.88
N ARG A 33 5.22 22.41 -16.18
CA ARG A 33 4.82 23.72 -15.63
C ARG A 33 4.20 24.67 -16.67
N ASN A 34 4.45 24.45 -17.96
CA ASN A 34 3.98 25.29 -19.05
C ASN A 34 2.65 24.79 -19.67
N GLN A 35 2.04 23.73 -19.13
CA GLN A 35 0.85 23.05 -19.69
C GLN A 35 -0.40 23.11 -18.79
N VAL A 36 -0.45 24.08 -17.85
CA VAL A 36 -1.43 24.13 -16.74
C VAL A 36 -2.91 24.23 -17.16
N ASN A 37 -3.22 24.59 -18.41
CA ASN A 37 -4.59 24.84 -18.88
C ASN A 37 -5.27 23.67 -19.63
N ARG A 38 -4.79 22.43 -19.48
CA ARG A 38 -5.34 21.26 -20.21
C ARG A 38 -6.27 20.41 -19.35
N VAL A 39 -7.37 20.99 -18.88
CA VAL A 39 -8.40 20.29 -18.09
C VAL A 39 -8.93 19.06 -18.83
N ASN A 40 -9.12 19.15 -20.14
CA ASN A 40 -9.63 18.04 -20.95
C ASN A 40 -8.65 16.84 -21.03
N GLU A 41 -7.34 17.06 -20.99
CA GLU A 41 -6.35 15.97 -20.99
C GLU A 41 -6.25 15.27 -19.62
N ALA A 42 -6.65 15.94 -18.54
CA ALA A 42 -6.73 15.30 -17.23
C ALA A 42 -7.90 14.30 -17.11
N LEU A 43 -8.86 14.38 -18.03
CA LEU A 43 -10.01 13.48 -18.10
C LEU A 43 -9.74 12.23 -18.94
N THR A 44 -8.76 12.29 -19.86
CA THR A 44 -8.40 11.16 -20.72
C THR A 44 -7.40 10.22 -20.05
N ILE A 45 -7.63 8.91 -20.19
CA ILE A 45 -6.69 7.88 -19.72
C ILE A 45 -5.83 7.46 -20.91
N GLU A 46 -4.52 7.63 -20.80
CA GLU A 46 -3.55 7.28 -21.85
C GLU A 46 -3.14 5.80 -21.75
N GLU A 47 -3.35 5.05 -22.84
CA GLU A 47 -2.89 3.67 -22.93
C GLU A 47 -1.38 3.60 -23.08
N THR A 48 -0.73 2.88 -22.16
CA THR A 48 0.73 2.81 -22.10
C THR A 48 1.19 1.36 -21.99
N PRO A 49 2.17 0.92 -22.82
CA PRO A 49 2.73 -0.41 -22.68
C PRO A 49 3.47 -0.56 -21.36
N LEU A 50 3.40 -1.75 -20.77
CA LEU A 50 4.17 -2.05 -19.57
C LEU A 50 5.67 -1.92 -19.85
N PRO A 51 6.43 -1.23 -18.98
CA PRO A 51 7.88 -1.27 -19.02
C PRO A 51 8.39 -2.70 -18.89
N ARG A 52 9.55 -2.98 -19.50
CA ARG A 52 10.25 -4.25 -19.25
C ARG A 52 10.53 -4.40 -17.75
N PRO A 53 10.47 -5.64 -17.21
CA PRO A 53 10.88 -5.90 -15.83
C PRO A 53 12.26 -5.34 -15.55
N HIS A 54 12.40 -4.59 -14.46
CA HIS A 54 13.69 -4.09 -13.96
C HIS A 54 14.42 -5.20 -13.19
N LEU A 55 13.67 -6.05 -12.51
CA LEU A 55 14.08 -7.26 -11.80
C LEU A 55 12.85 -8.18 -11.75
N SER A 56 13.04 -9.50 -11.62
CA SER A 56 11.95 -10.43 -11.27
C SER A 56 12.32 -11.22 -10.02
N PHE A 57 11.36 -11.40 -9.13
CA PHE A 57 11.49 -12.31 -8.00
C PHE A 57 10.86 -13.65 -8.35
N THR A 58 11.51 -14.73 -7.95
CA THR A 58 11.00 -16.08 -8.12
C THR A 58 10.91 -16.72 -6.74
N PRO A 59 9.75 -17.30 -6.37
CA PRO A 59 9.63 -18.10 -5.15
C PRO A 59 10.67 -19.22 -5.13
N SER A 60 11.14 -19.59 -3.95
CA SER A 60 12.17 -20.63 -3.82
C SER A 60 11.64 -22.04 -4.11
N GLN A 61 10.34 -22.25 -3.94
CA GLN A 61 9.64 -23.50 -4.27
C GLN A 61 8.76 -23.35 -5.52
N ASP A 62 8.62 -24.44 -6.29
CA ASP A 62 7.70 -24.49 -7.43
C ASP A 62 6.26 -24.26 -6.95
N ARG A 63 5.60 -23.22 -7.50
CA ARG A 63 4.29 -22.68 -7.06
C ARG A 63 4.27 -22.01 -5.68
N GLY A 64 5.42 -21.63 -5.12
CA GLY A 64 5.47 -20.78 -3.93
C GLY A 64 4.83 -19.40 -4.16
N ARG A 65 4.45 -18.71 -3.09
CA ARG A 65 3.87 -17.36 -3.13
C ARG A 65 4.75 -16.39 -2.35
N LEU A 66 5.03 -15.23 -2.95
CA LEU A 66 5.76 -14.16 -2.30
C LEU A 66 4.79 -13.09 -1.80
N GLU A 67 5.04 -12.59 -0.60
CA GLU A 67 4.39 -11.37 -0.10
C GLU A 67 5.41 -10.24 -0.08
N PHE A 68 4.97 -9.03 -0.45
CA PHE A 68 5.86 -7.88 -0.62
C PHE A 68 5.53 -6.77 0.37
N PHE A 69 6.56 -6.30 1.08
CA PHE A 69 6.45 -5.26 2.09
C PHE A 69 7.43 -4.14 1.80
N GLY A 70 6.91 -2.96 1.50
CA GLY A 70 7.70 -1.93 0.83
C GLY A 70 7.94 -0.66 1.63
N PHE A 71 9.12 -0.09 1.35
CA PHE A 71 9.67 1.17 1.82
C PHE A 71 9.68 1.32 3.34
N PHE A 72 10.53 0.48 3.94
CA PHE A 72 11.06 0.61 5.30
C PHE A 72 12.60 0.81 5.28
N GLY A 73 13.24 0.71 6.43
CA GLY A 73 14.70 0.84 6.59
C GLY A 73 15.13 2.21 7.09
N HIS A 74 16.41 2.55 6.96
CA HIS A 74 16.98 3.71 7.65
C HIS A 74 16.67 5.05 6.97
N GLY A 75 16.48 6.09 7.79
CA GLY A 75 16.40 7.48 7.34
C GLY A 75 15.04 7.91 6.79
N ARG A 76 14.97 9.14 6.27
CA ARG A 76 13.71 9.75 5.79
C ARG A 76 13.22 9.17 4.47
N LYS A 77 14.14 8.68 3.64
CA LYS A 77 13.83 8.11 2.33
C LYS A 77 14.01 6.61 2.40
N LYS A 78 12.96 5.94 2.85
CA LYS A 78 12.90 4.47 2.92
C LYS A 78 13.09 3.87 1.52
N SER A 79 13.93 2.83 1.43
CA SER A 79 14.37 2.23 0.16
C SER A 79 14.28 0.71 0.11
N TYR A 80 14.02 0.06 1.24
CA TYR A 80 13.98 -1.41 1.31
C TYR A 80 12.61 -1.94 0.91
N LEU A 81 12.63 -2.95 0.06
CA LEU A 81 11.50 -3.76 -0.33
C LEU A 81 11.78 -5.20 0.11
N ALA A 82 11.02 -5.71 1.06
CA ALA A 82 11.09 -7.12 1.45
C ALA A 82 10.19 -7.95 0.52
N ALA A 83 10.73 -9.07 0.06
CA ALA A 83 10.06 -10.14 -0.66
C ALA A 83 10.14 -11.38 0.23
N VAL A 84 9.03 -11.72 0.87
CA VAL A 84 8.98 -12.76 1.90
C VAL A 84 8.44 -14.05 1.29
N ASP A 85 9.24 -15.09 1.39
CA ASP A 85 8.86 -16.47 1.10
C ASP A 85 8.73 -17.21 2.43
N PHE A 86 7.50 -17.51 2.83
CA PHE A 86 7.25 -18.07 4.16
C PHE A 86 7.66 -19.54 4.31
N ASP A 87 7.72 -20.29 3.21
CA ASP A 87 8.17 -21.68 3.18
C ASP A 87 9.60 -21.79 2.62
N GLY A 88 10.29 -20.65 2.52
CA GLY A 88 11.48 -20.52 1.72
C GLY A 88 12.44 -19.44 2.18
N VAL A 89 13.21 -18.94 1.21
CA VAL A 89 14.23 -17.91 1.44
C VAL A 89 13.64 -16.53 1.14
N SER A 90 13.66 -15.67 2.15
CA SER A 90 13.22 -14.28 2.03
C SER A 90 14.36 -13.35 1.61
N TYR A 91 14.01 -12.30 0.87
CA TYR A 91 14.96 -11.34 0.32
C TYR A 91 14.54 -9.91 0.61
N MET A 92 15.53 -9.02 0.70
CA MET A 92 15.36 -7.57 0.76
C MET A 92 16.09 -6.94 -0.41
N TYR A 93 15.37 -6.12 -1.18
CA TYR A 93 15.93 -5.32 -2.27
C TYR A 93 16.09 -3.86 -1.82
N ASP A 94 17.31 -3.35 -1.84
CA ASP A 94 17.58 -1.92 -1.70
C ASP A 94 17.43 -1.24 -3.06
N VAL A 95 16.35 -0.47 -3.21
CA VAL A 95 16.03 0.22 -4.45
C VAL A 95 17.06 1.31 -4.80
N GLU A 96 17.71 1.93 -3.80
CA GLU A 96 18.69 2.99 -4.03
C GLU A 96 20.04 2.43 -4.45
N ARG A 97 20.55 1.44 -3.70
CA ARG A 97 21.84 0.79 -3.99
C ARG A 97 21.74 -0.27 -5.07
N ARG A 98 20.53 -0.71 -5.40
CA ARG A 98 20.24 -1.83 -6.31
C ARG A 98 20.92 -3.13 -5.88
N THR A 99 21.02 -3.33 -4.57
CA THR A 99 21.56 -4.54 -3.97
C THR A 99 20.44 -5.41 -3.45
N MET A 100 20.70 -6.71 -3.41
CA MET A 100 19.78 -7.70 -2.87
C MET A 100 20.48 -8.42 -1.72
N HIS A 101 19.77 -8.56 -0.60
CA HIS A 101 20.27 -9.21 0.60
C HIS A 101 19.26 -10.27 1.03
N GLU A 102 19.75 -11.45 1.34
CA GLU A 102 18.93 -12.46 2.01
C GLU A 102 18.61 -12.01 3.43
N ILE A 103 17.36 -12.19 3.86
CA ILE A 103 16.87 -11.87 5.20
C ILE A 103 16.21 -13.09 5.83
N ALA A 104 16.09 -13.08 7.15
CA ALA A 104 15.34 -14.10 7.87
C ALA A 104 13.87 -14.11 7.40
N SER A 105 13.27 -15.30 7.37
CA SER A 105 11.83 -15.46 7.15
C SER A 105 11.07 -15.26 8.48
N PRO A 106 9.80 -14.80 8.43
CA PRO A 106 8.96 -14.63 9.62
C PRO A 106 8.77 -15.93 10.41
N ASN A 107 8.41 -15.84 11.70
CA ASN A 107 8.24 -17.04 12.53
C ASN A 107 6.96 -17.81 12.23
N GLU A 108 6.03 -17.22 11.48
CA GLU A 108 4.78 -17.85 11.04
C GLU A 108 4.26 -17.24 9.74
N TYR A 109 3.65 -18.09 8.90
CA TYR A 109 2.97 -17.67 7.67
C TYR A 109 1.89 -16.63 7.96
N LYS A 110 1.91 -15.50 7.24
CA LYS A 110 0.82 -14.52 7.28
C LYS A 110 -0.02 -14.71 6.03
N CYS A 111 -1.17 -15.35 6.16
CA CYS A 111 -2.02 -15.59 5.00
C CYS A 111 -2.64 -14.30 4.49
N CYS A 112 -2.88 -14.28 3.17
CA CYS A 112 -4.03 -13.60 2.61
C CYS A 112 -3.98 -12.05 2.79
N ASP A 113 -3.08 -11.39 2.04
CA ASP A 113 -2.92 -9.91 2.04
C ASP A 113 -2.58 -9.32 3.42
N PRO A 114 -1.47 -9.76 4.04
CA PRO A 114 -1.05 -9.29 5.35
C PRO A 114 -0.90 -7.77 5.42
N VAL A 115 -1.24 -7.21 6.58
CA VAL A 115 -1.06 -5.78 6.86
C VAL A 115 0.41 -5.50 7.12
N SER A 116 0.95 -4.47 6.49
CA SER A 116 2.34 -4.06 6.69
C SER A 116 2.53 -2.55 6.76
N LEU A 117 3.37 -2.11 7.68
CA LEU A 117 3.67 -0.70 7.94
C LEU A 117 5.14 -0.50 8.35
N ALA A 118 5.75 0.55 7.84
CA ALA A 118 7.06 1.01 8.31
C ALA A 118 6.87 2.02 9.44
N VAL A 119 7.46 1.76 10.60
CA VAL A 119 7.48 2.70 11.75
C VAL A 119 8.90 2.81 12.26
N GLY A 120 9.42 4.05 12.33
CA GLY A 120 10.84 4.24 12.54
C GLY A 120 11.64 3.55 11.43
N ASP A 121 12.58 2.69 11.80
CA ASP A 121 13.40 1.91 10.86
C ASP A 121 12.94 0.44 10.72
N ALA A 122 11.94 0.02 11.50
CA ALA A 122 11.40 -1.33 11.51
C ALA A 122 10.19 -1.49 10.58
N LEU A 123 9.98 -2.73 10.13
CA LEU A 123 8.81 -3.15 9.38
C LEU A 123 7.90 -4.00 10.28
N TYR A 124 6.67 -3.57 10.46
CA TYR A 124 5.65 -4.28 11.23
C TYR A 124 4.74 -5.04 10.27
N VAL A 125 4.51 -6.33 10.51
CA VAL A 125 3.67 -7.20 9.68
C VAL A 125 2.71 -7.98 10.56
N MET A 126 1.43 -7.98 10.21
CA MET A 126 0.39 -8.71 10.94
C MET A 126 -0.60 -9.39 9.99
N ASP A 127 -1.26 -10.43 10.51
CA ASP A 127 -2.37 -11.09 9.81
C ASP A 127 -3.48 -10.09 9.54
N ARG A 128 -4.01 -10.11 8.31
CA ARG A 128 -5.21 -9.35 7.96
C ARG A 128 -6.45 -9.89 8.68
N GLU A 129 -6.47 -11.20 8.89
CA GLU A 129 -7.55 -11.98 9.51
C GLU A 129 -6.98 -12.83 10.65
N PRO A 130 -6.62 -12.21 11.78
CA PRO A 130 -5.94 -12.95 12.85
C PRO A 130 -6.89 -13.92 13.55
N VAL A 131 -6.43 -15.15 13.78
CA VAL A 131 -7.20 -16.15 14.55
C VAL A 131 -6.78 -16.16 16.02
N PRO A 132 -7.70 -16.36 16.99
CA PRO A 132 -7.35 -16.30 18.42
C PRO A 132 -6.27 -17.32 18.85
N SER A 133 -6.17 -18.45 18.15
CA SER A 133 -5.16 -19.48 18.41
C SER A 133 -3.76 -19.09 17.92
N ASN A 134 -3.63 -18.11 17.02
CA ASN A 134 -2.35 -17.71 16.44
C ASN A 134 -1.68 -16.64 17.30
N GLN A 135 -0.69 -17.08 18.09
CA GLN A 135 0.11 -16.22 18.97
C GLN A 135 1.23 -15.46 18.23
N ARG A 136 1.46 -15.73 16.94
CA ARG A 136 2.46 -15.05 16.11
C ARG A 136 1.81 -14.33 14.94
N SER A 137 0.58 -13.86 15.14
CA SER A 137 -0.19 -13.08 14.17
C SER A 137 0.36 -11.66 13.96
N PHE A 138 1.29 -11.19 14.82
CA PHE A 138 1.91 -9.88 14.70
C PHE A 138 3.42 -9.95 14.99
N GLU A 139 4.23 -9.44 14.06
CA GLU A 139 5.69 -9.47 14.14
C GLU A 139 6.33 -8.17 13.64
N ALA A 140 7.56 -7.90 14.06
CA ALA A 140 8.39 -6.82 13.54
C ALA A 140 9.71 -7.35 12.99
N LEU A 141 10.05 -6.94 11.77
CA LEU A 141 11.36 -7.13 11.17
C LEU A 141 12.24 -5.92 11.48
N ILE A 142 13.39 -6.18 12.08
CA ILE A 142 14.47 -5.22 12.30
C ILE A 142 15.65 -5.66 11.43
N VAL A 143 16.24 -4.70 10.72
CA VAL A 143 17.40 -4.94 9.85
C VAL A 143 18.55 -4.05 10.32
N ASP A 144 19.56 -4.67 10.92
CA ASP A 144 20.78 -4.00 11.35
C ASP A 144 21.83 -4.12 10.25
N LEU A 145 22.21 -2.96 9.70
CA LEU A 145 23.24 -2.89 8.67
C LEU A 145 24.61 -2.70 9.32
N PRO A 146 25.56 -3.62 9.10
CA PRO A 146 26.92 -3.42 9.56
C PRO A 146 27.57 -2.23 8.83
N ASN A 147 28.44 -1.51 9.54
CA ASN A 147 29.24 -0.43 8.95
C ASN A 147 30.28 -0.97 7.94
N ASP A 148 30.64 -2.25 8.06
CA ASP A 148 31.60 -2.92 7.19
C ASP A 148 30.87 -3.84 6.19
N VAL A 149 31.21 -3.69 4.91
CA VAL A 149 30.61 -4.36 3.76
C VAL A 149 30.87 -5.88 3.75
N LEU A 150 31.81 -6.36 4.56
CA LEU A 150 32.15 -7.78 4.67
C LEU A 150 31.16 -8.59 5.52
N PHE A 151 30.26 -7.94 6.26
CA PHE A 151 29.27 -8.62 7.10
C PHE A 151 27.88 -8.61 6.44
N LYS A 152 27.19 -9.75 6.49
CA LYS A 152 25.79 -9.86 6.06
C LYS A 152 24.93 -8.96 6.98
N PRO A 153 23.93 -8.22 6.44
CA PRO A 153 22.95 -7.55 7.28
C PRO A 153 22.35 -8.54 8.28
N ASN A 154 22.27 -8.14 9.54
CA ASN A 154 21.56 -8.94 10.53
C ASN A 154 20.08 -8.59 10.43
N SER A 155 19.22 -9.59 10.25
CA SER A 155 17.79 -9.39 10.12
C SER A 155 17.09 -10.32 11.10
N THR A 156 16.26 -9.76 11.97
CA THR A 156 15.56 -10.51 13.01
C THR A 156 14.07 -10.20 13.02
N TRP A 157 13.25 -11.25 13.10
CA TRP A 157 11.81 -11.14 13.32
C TRP A 157 11.51 -11.30 14.80
N HIS A 158 10.80 -10.34 15.37
CA HIS A 158 10.35 -10.37 16.75
C HIS A 158 8.84 -10.57 16.80
N CYS A 159 8.39 -11.64 17.45
CA CYS A 159 6.97 -11.82 17.77
C CYS A 159 6.52 -10.75 18.76
N LEU A 160 5.42 -10.09 18.46
CA LEU A 160 4.82 -9.05 19.30
C LEU A 160 3.56 -9.58 19.97
N GLN A 161 2.96 -8.77 20.85
CA GLN A 161 1.70 -9.14 21.49
C GLN A 161 0.62 -9.37 20.41
N PRO A 162 -0.10 -10.51 20.46
CA PRO A 162 -1.20 -10.79 19.54
C PRO A 162 -2.24 -9.67 19.54
N LEU A 163 -2.99 -9.57 18.43
CA LEU A 163 -3.98 -8.52 18.27
C LEU A 163 -5.12 -8.74 19.28
N PRO A 164 -5.36 -7.82 20.24
CA PRO A 164 -6.25 -8.08 21.38
C PRO A 164 -7.72 -8.20 20.98
N PHE A 165 -8.12 -7.60 19.87
CA PHE A 165 -9.51 -7.58 19.42
C PHE A 165 -10.05 -8.98 19.05
N VAL A 166 -9.17 -9.96 18.83
CA VAL A 166 -9.58 -11.36 18.58
C VAL A 166 -10.28 -12.00 19.78
N LEU A 167 -10.15 -11.40 20.96
CA LEU A 167 -10.77 -11.84 22.22
C LEU A 167 -12.09 -11.09 22.54
N GLU A 168 -12.47 -10.10 21.74
CA GLU A 168 -13.66 -9.28 22.01
C GLU A 168 -14.97 -10.03 21.78
N THR A 169 -15.97 -9.70 22.58
CA THR A 169 -17.32 -10.26 22.42
C THR A 169 -17.89 -9.84 21.07
N GLY A 170 -18.08 -10.80 20.17
CA GLY A 170 -18.58 -10.56 18.82
C GLY A 170 -17.57 -10.87 17.72
N TYR A 171 -16.28 -11.09 18.05
CA TYR A 171 -15.29 -11.56 17.07
C TYR A 171 -15.63 -12.99 16.62
N LYS A 172 -15.94 -13.16 15.33
CA LYS A 172 -16.35 -14.44 14.73
C LYS A 172 -15.26 -15.08 13.86
N GLY A 173 -14.01 -14.61 13.97
CA GLY A 173 -12.90 -15.07 13.12
C GLY A 173 -13.10 -14.79 11.63
N ARG A 174 -13.97 -13.83 11.29
CA ARG A 174 -14.27 -13.39 9.91
C ARG A 174 -14.08 -11.88 9.72
N PHE A 175 -13.64 -11.17 10.75
CA PHE A 175 -13.45 -9.74 10.67
C PHE A 175 -12.01 -9.46 10.25
N ILE A 176 -11.88 -8.82 9.09
CA ILE A 176 -10.60 -8.34 8.59
C ILE A 176 -10.22 -7.05 9.32
N ILE A 177 -8.92 -6.77 9.43
CA ILE A 177 -8.46 -5.40 9.70
C ILE A 177 -8.96 -4.54 8.53
N GLY A 178 -9.95 -3.68 8.76
CA GLY A 178 -10.59 -2.88 7.71
C GLY A 178 -9.72 -1.69 7.30
N ALA A 179 -9.04 -1.08 8.28
CA ALA A 179 -8.21 0.09 8.09
C ALA A 179 -7.01 0.08 9.04
N TYR A 180 -5.91 0.71 8.63
CA TYR A 180 -4.74 0.89 9.49
C TYR A 180 -3.90 2.10 9.09
N THR A 181 -3.19 2.65 10.06
CA THR A 181 -2.30 3.81 9.85
C THR A 181 -1.30 3.97 10.98
N VAL A 182 -0.33 4.86 10.77
CA VAL A 182 0.62 5.29 11.80
C VAL A 182 0.21 6.66 12.31
N ALA A 183 0.09 6.78 13.62
CA ALA A 183 -0.29 7.97 14.37
C ALA A 183 0.86 8.44 15.27
N GLY A 184 1.13 9.74 15.28
CA GLY A 184 2.17 10.33 16.12
C GLY A 184 3.59 9.81 15.85
N GLY A 185 3.81 9.09 14.74
CA GLY A 185 5.11 8.51 14.37
C GLY A 185 5.51 7.24 15.11
N SER A 186 4.74 6.78 16.09
CA SER A 186 5.08 5.62 16.93
C SER A 186 3.87 4.74 17.32
N ASN A 187 2.65 5.16 17.00
CA ASN A 187 1.46 4.37 17.30
C ASN A 187 0.91 3.77 16.01
N ILE A 188 0.72 2.46 15.98
CA ILE A 188 0.01 1.80 14.88
C ILE A 188 -1.47 1.73 15.29
N LEU A 189 -2.33 2.39 14.52
CA LEU A 189 -3.78 2.28 14.67
C LEU A 189 -4.31 1.23 13.69
N ILE A 190 -5.20 0.37 14.19
CA ILE A 190 -5.93 -0.60 13.37
C ILE A 190 -7.40 -0.54 13.72
N SER A 191 -8.27 -0.64 12.72
CA SER A 191 -9.72 -0.68 12.89
C SER A 191 -10.28 -1.95 12.30
N THR A 192 -11.19 -2.55 13.06
CA THR A 192 -11.90 -3.77 12.67
C THR A 192 -13.39 -3.48 12.63
N PRO A 193 -14.08 -3.70 11.48
CA PRO A 193 -15.50 -3.41 11.35
C PRO A 193 -16.36 -4.07 12.42
N GLY A 194 -17.21 -3.29 13.08
CA GLY A 194 -18.09 -3.72 14.16
C GLY A 194 -17.43 -3.98 15.51
N ILE A 195 -16.10 -3.81 15.63
CA ILE A 195 -15.34 -4.05 16.88
C ILE A 195 -14.73 -2.77 17.43
N GLY A 196 -14.21 -1.91 16.55
CA GLY A 196 -13.61 -0.62 16.90
C GLY A 196 -12.13 -0.52 16.54
N THR A 197 -11.44 0.43 17.17
CA THR A 197 -10.06 0.79 16.86
C THR A 197 -9.12 0.52 18.03
N TYR A 198 -7.95 -0.06 17.72
CA TYR A 198 -6.88 -0.35 18.67
C TYR A 198 -5.61 0.38 18.27
N SER A 199 -4.82 0.75 19.27
CA SER A 199 -3.53 1.42 19.13
C SER A 199 -2.45 0.53 19.72
N PHE A 200 -1.42 0.23 18.94
CA PHE A 200 -0.18 -0.37 19.40
C PHE A 200 0.90 0.69 19.53
N ASP A 201 1.44 0.87 20.72
CA ASP A 201 2.58 1.74 20.94
C ASP A 201 3.87 0.96 20.68
N THR A 202 4.63 1.37 19.66
CA THR A 202 5.87 0.69 19.28
C THR A 202 6.99 0.85 20.29
N SER A 203 6.89 1.81 21.22
CA SER A 203 7.91 2.06 22.24
C SER A 203 7.73 1.19 23.48
N SER A 204 6.49 1.01 23.93
CA SER A 204 6.14 0.11 25.05
C SER A 204 5.80 -1.31 24.61
N CYS A 205 5.71 -1.55 23.29
CA CYS A 205 5.29 -2.81 22.69
C CYS A 205 3.95 -3.30 23.24
N SER A 206 2.99 -2.41 23.44
CA SER A 206 1.72 -2.72 24.09
C SER A 206 0.51 -2.18 23.34
N TRP A 207 -0.59 -2.92 23.46
CA TRP A 207 -1.88 -2.53 22.89
C TRP A 207 -2.76 -1.77 23.87
N ARG A 208 -3.58 -0.88 23.34
CA ARG A 208 -4.73 -0.27 24.03
C ARG A 208 -5.92 -0.14 23.08
N LYS A 209 -7.15 -0.24 23.59
CA LYS A 209 -8.33 0.12 22.82
C LYS A 209 -8.39 1.64 22.67
N ALA A 210 -8.39 2.13 21.45
CA ALA A 210 -8.47 3.57 21.15
C ALA A 210 -9.92 4.08 21.22
N GLY A 211 -10.88 3.23 20.83
CA GLY A 211 -12.31 3.48 21.00
C GLY A 211 -13.17 2.46 20.26
N ASP A 212 -14.49 2.51 20.51
CA ASP A 212 -15.50 1.67 19.83
C ASP A 212 -15.90 2.20 18.44
N TRP A 213 -15.14 3.16 17.92
CA TRP A 213 -15.30 3.72 16.58
C TRP A 213 -14.32 3.11 15.59
N GLU A 214 -14.60 3.26 14.31
CA GLU A 214 -13.77 2.80 13.20
C GLU A 214 -13.08 3.98 12.52
N LEU A 215 -11.86 3.77 12.01
CA LEU A 215 -11.22 4.73 11.13
C LEU A 215 -12.06 4.89 9.85
N PRO A 216 -12.13 6.10 9.28
CA PRO A 216 -12.98 6.38 8.12
C PRO A 216 -12.33 5.95 6.80
N PHE A 217 -11.31 5.10 6.87
CA PHE A 217 -10.50 4.67 5.74
C PHE A 217 -10.75 3.19 5.42
N ARG A 218 -10.44 2.81 4.18
CA ARG A 218 -10.23 1.44 3.74
C ARG A 218 -8.74 1.20 3.62
N ASP A 219 -8.28 0.08 4.15
CA ASP A 219 -6.90 -0.36 4.09
C ASP A 219 -5.94 0.69 4.70
N ARG A 220 -4.87 1.06 4.01
CA ARG A 220 -3.84 1.97 4.53
C ARG A 220 -4.25 3.43 4.38
N ALA A 221 -4.07 4.20 5.46
CA ALA A 221 -3.95 5.66 5.39
C ALA A 221 -2.54 6.09 5.83
N ASP A 222 -2.02 7.15 5.20
CA ASP A 222 -0.70 7.71 5.54
C ASP A 222 -0.86 9.16 6.01
N PHE A 223 -0.08 9.53 7.03
CA PHE A 223 -0.05 10.91 7.53
C PHE A 223 0.87 11.78 6.68
N PHE A 224 0.41 12.99 6.36
CA PHE A 224 1.15 13.99 5.59
C PHE A 224 1.38 15.25 6.44
N PRO A 225 2.53 15.34 7.15
CA PRO A 225 2.81 16.45 8.07
C PRO A 225 2.78 17.83 7.42
N GLU A 226 3.10 17.91 6.11
CA GLU A 226 3.06 19.16 5.35
C GLU A 226 1.67 19.82 5.34
N HIS A 227 0.61 19.02 5.52
CA HIS A 227 -0.78 19.47 5.52
C HIS A 227 -1.54 19.14 6.82
N GLY A 228 -0.92 18.38 7.72
CA GLY A 228 -1.55 17.97 8.98
C GLY A 228 -2.75 17.03 8.80
N VAL A 229 -2.79 16.26 7.72
CA VAL A 229 -3.91 15.35 7.40
C VAL A 229 -3.42 13.93 7.12
N TRP A 230 -4.26 12.95 7.44
CA TRP A 230 -4.19 11.61 6.90
C TRP A 230 -4.88 11.56 5.54
N LEU A 231 -4.26 10.90 4.57
CA LEU A 231 -4.89 10.58 3.29
C LEU A 231 -4.99 9.07 3.13
N GLY A 232 -6.11 8.61 2.61
CA GLY A 232 -6.38 7.21 2.32
C GLY A 232 -7.60 7.08 1.42
N PHE A 233 -8.08 5.86 1.23
CA PHE A 233 -9.34 5.63 0.52
C PHE A 233 -10.47 5.52 1.54
N SER A 234 -11.65 6.03 1.21
CA SER A 234 -12.83 5.96 2.06
C SER A 234 -13.31 4.51 2.22
N SER A 235 -13.75 4.15 3.42
CA SER A 235 -14.33 2.83 3.70
C SER A 235 -15.64 2.56 2.95
N GLN A 236 -16.35 3.61 2.53
CA GLN A 236 -17.69 3.52 1.94
C GLN A 236 -17.66 3.30 0.42
N ASP A 237 -16.86 4.08 -0.29
CA ASP A 237 -16.90 4.21 -1.75
C ASP A 237 -15.52 4.08 -2.42
N ASN A 238 -14.46 3.85 -1.64
CA ASN A 238 -13.09 3.74 -2.12
C ASN A 238 -12.61 5.00 -2.90
N LEU A 239 -13.20 6.16 -2.62
CA LEU A 239 -12.74 7.46 -3.10
C LEU A 239 -11.59 7.96 -2.24
N LEU A 240 -10.70 8.77 -2.83
CA LEU A 240 -9.61 9.39 -2.08
C LEU A 240 -10.19 10.38 -1.06
N CYS A 241 -9.76 10.31 0.18
CA CYS A 241 -10.30 11.14 1.25
C CYS A 241 -9.22 11.59 2.23
N SER A 242 -9.57 12.58 3.06
CA SER A 242 -8.71 13.05 4.15
C SER A 242 -9.43 13.11 5.50
N SER A 243 -8.67 12.96 6.57
CA SER A 243 -9.10 13.23 7.94
C SER A 243 -7.94 13.83 8.74
N SER A 244 -8.23 14.79 9.62
CA SER A 244 -7.25 15.51 10.44
C SER A 244 -7.27 15.09 11.92
N ASP A 245 -8.31 14.39 12.38
CA ASP A 245 -8.49 14.02 13.79
C ASP A 245 -8.80 12.53 13.95
N ILE A 246 -7.74 11.71 13.95
CA ILE A 246 -7.88 10.25 14.13
C ILE A 246 -7.26 9.71 15.44
N THR A 247 -6.49 10.52 16.17
CA THR A 247 -5.65 10.04 17.28
C THR A 247 -6.29 10.25 18.66
N ALA A 248 -7.27 11.13 18.77
CA ALA A 248 -8.04 11.38 19.99
C ALA A 248 -9.30 12.20 19.66
N PRO A 249 -10.27 11.63 18.95
CA PRO A 249 -11.43 12.40 18.50
C PRO A 249 -12.19 12.93 19.73
N ALA A 250 -12.21 14.25 19.88
CA ALA A 250 -12.80 14.90 21.05
C ALA A 250 -14.33 14.71 21.13
N GLN A 251 -14.98 14.33 20.03
CA GLN A 251 -16.43 14.23 19.87
C GLN A 251 -16.88 12.98 19.10
N GLY A 252 -16.43 11.78 19.52
CA GLY A 252 -16.95 10.52 18.97
C GLY A 252 -16.06 9.90 17.90
N ALA A 253 -16.64 9.34 16.83
CA ALA A 253 -15.86 8.69 15.77
C ALA A 253 -15.14 9.73 14.88
N PRO A 254 -13.92 9.46 14.38
CA PRO A 254 -13.24 10.32 13.41
C PRO A 254 -14.10 10.54 12.16
N THR A 255 -14.19 11.79 11.70
CA THR A 255 -14.93 12.14 10.49
C THR A 255 -13.99 12.39 9.31
N LEU A 256 -14.53 12.22 8.10
CA LEU A 256 -13.86 12.66 6.88
C LEU A 256 -13.99 14.18 6.75
N ASP A 257 -12.86 14.84 6.48
CA ASP A 257 -12.82 16.27 6.22
C ASP A 257 -13.17 16.56 4.76
N MET A 258 -12.62 15.76 3.84
CA MET A 258 -12.79 15.92 2.40
C MET A 258 -12.80 14.56 1.71
N VAL A 259 -13.57 14.46 0.62
CA VAL A 259 -13.58 13.32 -0.30
C VAL A 259 -13.43 13.88 -1.71
N TRP A 260 -12.56 13.27 -2.52
CA TRP A 260 -12.26 13.69 -3.87
C TRP A 260 -12.55 12.57 -4.87
N GLU A 261 -13.20 12.93 -5.97
CA GLU A 261 -13.25 12.09 -7.16
C GLU A 261 -11.87 12.03 -7.81
N ASP A 262 -11.23 10.86 -7.74
CA ASP A 262 -9.91 10.62 -8.32
C ASP A 262 -9.99 9.93 -9.70
N LEU A 263 -10.96 9.04 -9.87
CA LEU A 263 -11.22 8.31 -11.11
C LEU A 263 -12.70 7.94 -11.25
N ASN A 264 -13.25 8.14 -12.46
CA ASN A 264 -14.61 7.71 -12.84
C ASN A 264 -14.49 6.57 -13.87
N PRO A 265 -14.27 5.32 -13.44
CA PRO A 265 -14.11 4.20 -14.35
C PRO A 265 -15.43 3.82 -15.05
N PRO A 266 -15.38 3.30 -16.28
CA PRO A 266 -16.54 2.68 -16.91
C PRO A 266 -17.18 1.59 -16.03
N CYS A 267 -18.50 1.43 -16.09
CA CYS A 267 -19.25 0.47 -15.27
C CYS A 267 -18.85 -1.01 -15.50
N CYS A 268 -18.16 -1.33 -16.58
CA CYS A 268 -17.67 -2.68 -16.87
C CYS A 268 -16.31 -2.99 -16.22
N TRP A 269 -15.77 -2.08 -15.41
CA TRP A 269 -14.50 -2.28 -14.71
C TRP A 269 -14.76 -2.59 -13.25
N ASP A 270 -14.44 -3.81 -12.85
CA ASP A 270 -14.58 -4.28 -11.48
C ASP A 270 -13.33 -3.87 -10.68
N PRO A 271 -13.48 -3.11 -9.56
CA PRO A 271 -12.35 -2.65 -8.77
C PRO A 271 -11.74 -3.80 -7.94
N LEU A 272 -10.40 -3.85 -7.90
CA LEU A 272 -9.65 -4.86 -7.14
C LEU A 272 -8.96 -4.27 -5.90
N LYS A 273 -7.90 -3.48 -6.10
CA LYS A 273 -7.07 -2.90 -5.03
C LYS A 273 -6.71 -1.46 -5.36
N SER A 274 -6.46 -0.65 -4.34
CA SER A 274 -6.09 0.76 -4.49
C SER A 274 -4.88 1.07 -3.63
N HIS A 275 -3.90 1.77 -4.20
CA HIS A 275 -2.69 2.20 -3.51
C HIS A 275 -2.52 3.70 -3.66
N LEU A 276 -2.16 4.36 -2.56
CA LEU A 276 -1.75 5.76 -2.54
C LEU A 276 -0.24 5.81 -2.31
N VAL A 277 0.48 6.45 -3.22
CA VAL A 277 1.94 6.60 -3.13
C VAL A 277 2.31 8.07 -3.08
N TYR A 278 3.00 8.47 -2.02
CA TYR A 278 3.59 9.80 -1.93
C TYR A 278 4.91 9.86 -2.68
N LEU A 279 4.96 10.73 -3.68
CA LEU A 279 6.16 10.94 -4.48
C LEU A 279 7.02 12.07 -3.90
N GLY A 280 6.54 12.89 -2.99
CA GLY A 280 7.26 14.06 -2.49
C GLY A 280 6.83 15.36 -3.17
N SER A 281 7.03 16.49 -2.50
CA SER A 281 6.69 17.83 -3.01
C SER A 281 5.20 17.97 -3.37
N ASN A 282 4.31 17.50 -2.48
CA ASN A 282 2.86 17.50 -2.66
C ASN A 282 2.34 16.73 -3.88
N LYS A 283 3.17 15.84 -4.44
CA LYS A 283 2.79 14.98 -5.55
C LYS A 283 2.50 13.58 -5.06
N PHE A 284 1.38 13.07 -5.52
CA PHE A 284 0.88 11.75 -5.17
C PHE A 284 0.58 10.99 -6.44
N CYS A 285 0.64 9.67 -6.32
CA CYS A 285 0.09 8.78 -7.31
C CYS A 285 -0.97 7.92 -6.66
N VAL A 286 -2.16 7.90 -7.25
CA VAL A 286 -3.15 6.87 -6.97
C VAL A 286 -3.01 5.78 -8.03
N ALA A 287 -2.90 4.53 -7.58
CA ALA A 287 -2.93 3.36 -8.44
C ALA A 287 -4.18 2.54 -8.11
N LYS A 288 -5.13 2.48 -9.04
CA LYS A 288 -6.34 1.67 -8.91
C LYS A 288 -6.28 0.49 -9.88
N PHE A 289 -6.41 -0.71 -9.34
CA PHE A 289 -6.42 -1.97 -10.08
C PHE A 289 -7.85 -2.36 -10.41
N PHE A 290 -8.05 -2.86 -11.62
CA PHE A 290 -9.34 -3.28 -12.12
C PHE A 290 -9.20 -4.60 -12.89
N GLU A 291 -10.31 -5.31 -12.99
CA GLU A 291 -10.51 -6.36 -13.98
C GLU A 291 -11.77 -6.10 -14.81
N ARG A 292 -11.81 -6.69 -16.00
CA ARG A 292 -13.02 -6.73 -16.81
C ARG A 292 -13.05 -8.00 -17.65
N VAL A 293 -14.25 -8.42 -18.01
CA VAL A 293 -14.43 -9.54 -18.95
C VAL A 293 -14.39 -9.01 -20.38
N VAL A 294 -13.51 -9.57 -21.19
CA VAL A 294 -13.38 -9.28 -22.62
C VAL A 294 -13.64 -10.55 -23.41
N ASN A 295 -14.42 -10.44 -24.47
CA ASN A 295 -14.73 -11.55 -25.36
C ASN A 295 -13.69 -11.63 -26.47
N VAL A 296 -12.96 -12.74 -26.55
CA VAL A 296 -11.97 -13.00 -27.60
C VAL A 296 -12.55 -14.02 -28.58
N GLU A 297 -12.53 -13.70 -29.87
CA GLU A 297 -12.98 -14.62 -30.93
C GLU A 297 -11.86 -15.59 -31.29
N ASN A 298 -12.13 -16.89 -31.17
CA ASN A 298 -11.23 -17.94 -31.64
C ASN A 298 -12.03 -18.99 -32.41
N ASN A 299 -11.78 -19.12 -33.73
CA ASN A 299 -12.42 -20.11 -34.60
C ASN A 299 -13.95 -20.20 -34.45
N GLN A 300 -14.64 -19.06 -34.50
CA GLN A 300 -16.11 -18.91 -34.36
C GLN A 300 -16.67 -19.18 -32.96
N VAL A 301 -15.82 -19.37 -31.95
CA VAL A 301 -16.21 -19.45 -30.55
C VAL A 301 -15.79 -18.17 -29.83
N CYS A 302 -16.75 -17.56 -29.14
CA CYS A 302 -16.52 -16.40 -28.28
C CYS A 302 -16.12 -16.89 -26.88
N ILE A 303 -14.88 -16.65 -26.47
CA ILE A 303 -14.36 -17.09 -25.16
C ILE A 303 -14.22 -15.85 -24.27
N PRO A 304 -14.87 -15.82 -23.08
CA PRO A 304 -14.68 -14.76 -22.12
C PRO A 304 -13.30 -14.91 -21.45
N VAL A 305 -12.51 -13.84 -21.48
CA VAL A 305 -11.19 -13.74 -20.86
C VAL A 305 -11.20 -12.58 -19.86
N ILE A 306 -10.58 -12.77 -18.70
CA ILE A 306 -10.42 -11.70 -17.72
C ILE A 306 -9.18 -10.89 -18.10
N GLU A 307 -9.38 -9.61 -18.40
CA GLU A 307 -8.29 -8.64 -18.59
C GLU A 307 -8.09 -7.86 -17.30
N ARG A 308 -6.84 -7.75 -16.85
CA ARG A 308 -6.46 -6.96 -15.67
C ARG A 308 -5.56 -5.80 -16.03
N PHE A 309 -5.77 -4.69 -15.34
CA PHE A 309 -5.01 -3.48 -15.58
C PHE A 309 -4.98 -2.58 -14.35
N VAL A 310 -4.04 -1.64 -14.35
CA VAL A 310 -3.88 -0.62 -13.33
C VAL A 310 -3.91 0.75 -13.98
N VAL A 311 -4.65 1.67 -13.36
CA VAL A 311 -4.69 3.08 -13.72
C VAL A 311 -3.87 3.85 -12.71
N PHE A 312 -2.74 4.40 -13.16
CA PHE A 312 -1.93 5.34 -12.38
C PHE A 312 -2.38 6.76 -12.67
N THR A 313 -2.82 7.48 -11.65
CA THR A 313 -3.26 8.88 -11.73
C THR A 313 -2.36 9.76 -10.89
N GLY A 314 -1.73 10.74 -11.52
CA GLY A 314 -0.95 11.77 -10.83
C GLY A 314 -1.86 12.80 -10.18
N LEU A 315 -1.61 13.13 -8.92
CA LEU A 315 -2.38 14.12 -8.16
C LEU A 315 -1.43 15.12 -7.49
N VAL A 316 -1.85 16.38 -7.44
CA VAL A 316 -1.12 17.45 -6.72
C VAL A 316 -2.02 18.03 -5.65
N LEU A 317 -1.60 17.90 -4.39
CA LEU A 317 -2.29 18.53 -3.27
C LEU A 317 -1.87 19.99 -3.15
N LYS A 318 -2.84 20.89 -3.05
CA LYS A 318 -2.60 22.32 -2.85
C LYS A 318 -3.59 22.90 -1.84
N PRO A 319 -3.22 23.98 -1.13
CA PRO A 319 -4.21 24.81 -0.47
C PRO A 319 -5.19 25.38 -1.49
N THR A 320 -6.44 25.56 -1.08
CA THR A 320 -7.43 26.33 -1.84
C THR A 320 -7.00 27.80 -1.97
N THR A 321 -7.57 28.52 -2.94
CA THR A 321 -7.24 29.93 -3.19
C THR A 321 -7.58 30.86 -2.03
N ASP A 322 -8.55 30.48 -1.21
CA ASP A 322 -8.93 31.18 0.02
C ASP A 322 -8.12 30.70 1.26
N HIS A 323 -7.21 29.74 1.07
CA HIS A 323 -6.37 29.11 2.10
C HIS A 323 -7.15 28.46 3.25
N LYS A 324 -8.45 28.19 3.08
CA LYS A 324 -9.31 27.59 4.11
C LYS A 324 -9.42 26.06 4.00
N GLY A 325 -8.88 25.46 2.95
CA GLY A 325 -8.96 24.02 2.74
C GLY A 325 -7.88 23.49 1.81
N LEU A 326 -8.03 22.21 1.47
CA LEU A 326 -7.15 21.48 0.57
C LEU A 326 -7.90 21.07 -0.69
N VAL A 327 -7.23 21.14 -1.83
CA VAL A 327 -7.73 20.65 -3.12
C VAL A 327 -6.75 19.66 -3.72
N MET A 328 -7.29 18.54 -4.19
CA MET A 328 -6.55 17.53 -4.94
C MET A 328 -6.71 17.80 -6.43
N LEU A 329 -5.63 18.23 -7.10
CA LEU A 329 -5.66 18.51 -8.53
C LEU A 329 -5.23 17.28 -9.32
N LYS A 330 -6.18 16.71 -10.06
CA LYS A 330 -5.91 15.64 -11.02
C LYS A 330 -4.95 16.11 -12.12
N GLN A 331 -3.99 15.27 -12.46
CA GLN A 331 -3.05 15.47 -13.55
C GLN A 331 -3.32 14.45 -14.66
N ARG A 332 -2.34 13.63 -15.05
CA ARG A 332 -2.53 12.61 -16.09
C ARG A 332 -2.83 11.25 -15.50
N SER A 333 -3.58 10.46 -16.25
CA SER A 333 -3.87 9.07 -15.94
C SER A 333 -3.32 8.17 -17.04
N HIS A 334 -2.60 7.10 -16.66
CA HIS A 334 -2.09 6.10 -17.57
C HIS A 334 -2.62 4.72 -17.20
N ILE A 335 -3.07 3.95 -18.19
CA ILE A 335 -3.50 2.56 -18.02
C ILE A 335 -2.41 1.60 -18.49
N TYR A 336 -2.12 0.61 -17.66
CA TYR A 336 -1.19 -0.48 -17.96
C TYR A 336 -1.87 -1.82 -17.77
N ARG A 337 -1.85 -2.66 -18.82
CA ARG A 337 -2.43 -4.01 -18.82
C ARG A 337 -1.38 -5.05 -18.46
N PHE A 338 -1.76 -6.06 -17.68
CA PHE A 338 -0.89 -7.19 -17.30
C PHE A 338 -1.69 -8.50 -17.30
N GLU A 339 -0.96 -9.61 -17.40
CA GLU A 339 -1.52 -10.97 -17.40
C GLU A 339 -1.53 -11.62 -16.00
N GLY A 340 -1.15 -10.86 -14.97
CA GLY A 340 -1.11 -11.32 -13.58
C GLY A 340 -2.47 -11.79 -13.05
N VAL A 341 -2.43 -12.75 -12.13
CA VAL A 341 -3.56 -13.59 -11.80
C VAL A 341 -4.16 -13.27 -10.44
N THR A 342 -3.32 -12.90 -9.46
CA THR A 342 -3.74 -12.95 -8.05
C THR A 342 -3.27 -11.81 -7.16
N THR A 343 -2.14 -11.16 -7.45
CA THR A 343 -1.52 -10.25 -6.47
C THR A 343 -0.86 -9.04 -7.09
N CYS A 344 -0.97 -7.89 -6.42
CA CYS A 344 -0.45 -6.63 -6.90
C CYS A 344 -0.01 -5.68 -5.78
N TRP A 345 1.10 -4.99 -6.01
CA TRP A 345 1.65 -3.99 -5.11
C TRP A 345 2.20 -2.80 -5.89
N VAL A 346 2.09 -1.62 -5.26
CA VAL A 346 2.69 -0.38 -5.76
C VAL A 346 3.44 0.30 -4.62
N PHE A 347 4.69 0.69 -4.90
CA PHE A 347 5.57 1.40 -3.97
C PHE A 347 6.09 2.71 -4.52
#